data_AF-A0A9D3UHF7-F1
#
_entry.id   AF-A0A9D3UHF7-F1
#
_cell.length_a   1.000
_cell.length_b   1.000
_cell.length_c   1.000
_cell.angle_alpha   90.00
_cell.angle_beta   90.00
_cell.angle_gamma   90.00
#
_symmetry.space_group_name_H-M   'P 1'
#
loop_
_entity.id
_entity.type
_entity.pdbx_description
1 polymer ?
#
loop_
_entity_poly.entity_id
_entity_poly.type
_entity_poly.pdbx_seq_one_letter_code
_entity_poly.pdbx_strand_id
1 'polypeptide(L)'
;MHTLFNEKVAVPSLETMTISKLNNVKMIFHTGLPPNSFQSLRKLSVSGCEILKILFPASIAKHLLQLEDLSISDCGVEEIVSEGKGVEDQTVRFE
;
A
#
# COMPACT_ATOMS: atom_id res chain seq x y z
N MET A 1 10.55 8.57 -0.18
CA MET A 1 9.29 8.21 -0.88
C MET A 1 8.12 8.43 0.09
N HIS A 2 7.00 9.05 -0.30
CA HIS A 2 5.86 9.28 0.60
C HIS A 2 4.85 8.12 0.52
N THR A 3 4.73 7.37 1.62
CA THR A 3 3.76 6.28 1.80
C THR A 3 2.66 6.69 2.78
N LEU A 4 1.45 6.17 2.60
CA LEU A 4 0.33 6.47 3.51
C LEU A 4 0.47 5.72 4.85
N PHE A 5 0.82 4.44 4.81
CA PHE A 5 1.02 3.62 6.00
C PHE A 5 2.48 3.16 6.11
N ASN A 6 3.11 3.39 7.26
CA ASN A 6 4.51 3.05 7.55
C ASN A 6 4.63 2.07 8.74
N GLU A 7 5.86 1.73 9.14
CA GLU A 7 6.16 0.75 10.18
C GLU A 7 5.56 1.04 11.57
N LYS A 8 5.02 2.24 11.82
CA LYS A 8 4.41 2.63 13.09
C LYS A 8 2.91 2.35 13.15
N VAL A 9 2.29 1.91 12.06
CA VAL A 9 0.84 1.73 11.95
C VAL A 9 0.47 0.27 11.71
N ALA A 10 -0.37 -0.27 12.58
CA ALA A 10 -1.03 -1.55 12.41
C ALA A 10 -2.50 -1.41 12.80
N VAL A 11 -3.40 -1.81 11.89
CA VAL A 11 -4.86 -1.75 12.08
C VAL A 11 -5.48 -3.10 11.69
N PRO A 12 -5.14 -4.18 12.41
CA PRO A 12 -5.38 -5.55 11.97
C PRO A 12 -6.86 -5.90 11.81
N SER A 13 -7.76 -5.20 12.49
CA SER A 13 -9.21 -5.43 12.46
C SER A 13 -9.96 -4.57 11.43
N LEU A 14 -9.26 -3.76 10.63
CA LEU A 14 -9.90 -2.90 9.63
C LEU A 14 -10.43 -3.76 8.47
N GLU A 15 -11.76 -3.80 8.29
CA GLU A 15 -12.38 -4.59 7.21
C GLU A 15 -12.57 -3.81 5.90
N THR A 16 -12.86 -2.52 5.99
CA THR A 16 -13.14 -1.69 4.81
C THR A 16 -12.29 -0.42 4.86
N MET A 17 -11.58 -0.14 3.77
CA MET A 17 -10.76 1.05 3.59
C MET A 17 -11.18 1.79 2.33
N THR A 18 -11.35 3.11 2.45
CA THR A 18 -11.58 3.99 1.30
C THR A 18 -10.52 5.08 1.30
N ILE A 19 -9.86 5.25 0.15
CA ILE A 19 -8.84 6.26 -0.09
C ILE A 19 -9.30 7.09 -1.28
N SER A 20 -9.39 8.41 -1.12
CA SER A 20 -9.87 9.28 -2.19
C SER A 20 -9.04 10.55 -2.29
N LYS A 21 -8.73 10.99 -3.51
CA LYS A 21 -8.15 12.30 -3.82
C LYS A 21 -6.81 12.58 -3.11
N LEU A 22 -6.00 11.54 -2.91
CA LEU A 22 -4.65 11.68 -2.36
C LEU A 22 -3.63 11.98 -3.46
N ASN A 23 -3.31 13.26 -3.62
CA ASN A 23 -2.45 13.77 -4.71
C ASN A 23 -0.98 13.94 -4.32
N ASN A 24 -0.54 13.35 -3.21
CA ASN A 24 0.84 13.44 -2.73
C ASN A 24 1.44 12.08 -2.34
N VAL A 25 0.70 10.99 -2.57
CA VAL A 25 1.10 9.63 -2.19
C VAL A 25 1.36 8.82 -3.46
N LYS A 26 2.58 8.30 -3.59
CA LYS A 26 2.96 7.42 -4.70
C LYS A 26 2.69 5.94 -4.41
N MET A 27 2.61 5.58 -3.12
CA MET A 27 2.41 4.21 -2.67
C MET A 27 1.56 4.17 -1.39
N ILE A 28 0.58 3.27 -1.33
CA ILE A 28 -0.32 3.20 -0.15
C ILE A 28 0.40 2.54 1.03
N PHE A 29 0.99 1.37 0.83
CA PHE A 29 1.58 0.55 1.89
C PHE A 29 3.11 0.54 1.81
N HIS A 30 3.80 0.92 2.89
CA HIS A 30 5.26 0.83 2.98
C HIS A 30 5.74 -0.64 3.06
N THR A 31 6.93 -0.92 2.55
CA THR A 31 7.53 -2.28 2.56
C THR A 31 7.81 -2.80 3.97
N GLY A 32 8.10 -1.91 4.91
CA GLY A 32 8.40 -2.21 6.32
C GLY A 32 7.18 -2.39 7.23
N LEU A 33 5.97 -2.48 6.68
CA LEU A 33 4.78 -2.78 7.47
C LEU A 33 4.85 -4.22 8.04
N PRO A 34 4.41 -4.43 9.30
CA PRO A 34 4.22 -5.77 9.82
C PRO A 34 3.28 -6.61 8.93
N PRO A 35 3.57 -7.91 8.72
CA PRO A 35 2.79 -8.82 7.88
C PRO A 35 1.26 -8.77 8.05
N ASN A 36 0.80 -8.64 9.30
CA ASN A 36 -0.62 -8.74 9.63
C ASN A 36 -1.27 -7.38 9.93
N SER A 37 -0.64 -6.27 9.54
CA SER A 37 -1.14 -4.92 9.81
C SER A 37 -2.54 -4.66 9.25
N PHE A 38 -2.96 -5.43 8.24
CA PHE A 38 -4.25 -5.31 7.56
C PHE A 38 -4.90 -6.69 7.31
N GLN A 39 -4.68 -7.65 8.21
CA GLN A 39 -5.10 -9.06 8.00
C GLN A 39 -6.62 -9.25 7.80
N SER A 40 -7.46 -8.40 8.40
CA SER A 40 -8.91 -8.46 8.24
C SER A 40 -9.44 -7.59 7.10
N LEU A 41 -8.58 -6.99 6.28
CA LEU A 41 -9.03 -6.10 5.21
C LEU A 41 -9.76 -6.91 4.14
N ARG A 42 -11.04 -6.61 3.95
CA ARG A 42 -11.95 -7.26 2.99
C ARG A 42 -12.25 -6.39 1.79
N LYS A 43 -12.31 -5.07 1.97
CA LYS A 43 -12.65 -4.13 0.90
C LYS A 43 -11.69 -2.96 0.88
N LEU A 44 -11.12 -2.68 -0.30
CA LEU A 44 -10.32 -1.48 -0.56
C LEU A 44 -10.89 -0.74 -1.78
N SER A 45 -11.28 0.51 -1.57
CA SER A 45 -11.68 1.42 -2.65
C SER A 45 -10.70 2.58 -2.75
N VAL A 46 -10.13 2.80 -3.92
CA VAL A 46 -9.18 3.89 -4.21
C VAL A 46 -9.72 4.73 -5.37
N SER A 47 -9.93 6.03 -5.16
CA SER A 47 -10.54 6.90 -6.17
C SER A 47 -9.85 8.27 -6.31
N GLY A 48 -9.63 8.73 -7.54
CA GLY A 48 -9.11 10.08 -7.78
C GLY A 48 -7.67 10.32 -7.32
N CYS A 49 -6.82 9.29 -7.25
CA CYS A 49 -5.43 9.38 -6.82
C CYS A 49 -4.48 9.36 -8.02
N GLU A 50 -4.31 10.50 -8.70
CA GLU A 50 -3.61 10.58 -9.99
C GLU A 50 -2.10 10.28 -9.91
N ILE A 51 -1.47 10.55 -8.76
CA ILE A 51 -0.02 10.34 -8.57
C ILE A 51 0.30 8.95 -8.01
N LEU A 52 -0.72 8.22 -7.55
CA LEU A 52 -0.55 6.89 -6.97
C LEU A 52 -0.08 5.91 -8.05
N LYS A 53 1.08 5.27 -7.85
CA LYS A 53 1.67 4.32 -8.79
C LYS A 53 1.52 2.87 -8.35
N ILE A 54 1.69 2.61 -7.07
CA ILE A 54 1.73 1.25 -6.52
C ILE A 54 0.79 1.14 -5.33
N LEU A 55 -0.05 0.10 -5.27
CA LEU A 55 -0.86 -0.16 -4.07
C LEU A 55 -0.04 -0.89 -3.02
N PHE A 56 0.32 -2.15 -3.28
CA PHE A 56 0.92 -3.05 -2.31
C PHE A 56 2.35 -3.47 -2.68
N PRO A 57 3.28 -3.52 -1.73
CA PRO A 57 4.46 -4.37 -1.88
C PRO A 57 4.05 -5.84 -1.72
N ALA A 58 4.74 -6.74 -2.43
CA ALA A 58 4.51 -8.19 -2.36
C ALA A 58 4.62 -8.74 -0.93
N SER A 59 5.47 -8.12 -0.09
CA SER A 59 5.62 -8.48 1.33
C SER A 59 4.33 -8.30 2.13
N ILE A 60 3.44 -7.39 1.72
CA ILE A 60 2.15 -7.12 2.37
C ILE A 60 1.02 -7.83 1.64
N ALA A 61 1.02 -7.80 0.31
CA ALA A 61 -0.02 -8.39 -0.52
C ALA A 61 -0.26 -9.88 -0.18
N LYS A 62 0.82 -10.63 0.11
CA LYS A 62 0.74 -12.06 0.48
C LYS A 62 0.00 -12.34 1.80
N HIS A 63 -0.24 -11.32 2.62
CA HIS A 63 -0.94 -11.44 3.90
C HIS A 63 -2.36 -10.86 3.89
N LEU A 64 -2.79 -10.27 2.77
CA LEU A 64 -4.16 -9.76 2.59
C LEU A 64 -5.11 -10.87 2.16
N LEU A 65 -5.15 -11.95 2.94
CA LEU A 65 -5.87 -13.18 2.60
C LEU A 65 -7.39 -13.04 2.60
N GLN A 66 -7.91 -11.99 3.25
CA GLN A 66 -9.35 -11.71 3.34
C GLN A 66 -9.83 -10.67 2.32
N LEU A 67 -8.94 -10.12 1.48
CA LEU A 67 -9.33 -9.07 0.54
C LEU A 67 -10.23 -9.66 -0.55
N GLU A 68 -11.51 -9.28 -0.52
CA GLU A 68 -12.56 -9.75 -1.41
C GLU A 68 -12.81 -8.73 -2.54
N ASP A 69 -12.85 -7.44 -2.20
CA ASP A 69 -13.18 -6.37 -3.14
C ASP A 69 -12.03 -5.36 -3.23
N LEU A 70 -11.50 -5.18 -4.45
CA LEU A 70 -10.56 -4.11 -4.79
C LEU A 70 -11.16 -3.26 -5.92
N SER A 71 -11.44 -1.99 -5.62
CA SER A 71 -11.92 -1.02 -6.59
C SER A 71 -10.92 0.11 -6.76
N ILE A 72 -10.56 0.42 -8.00
CA ILE A 72 -9.65 1.51 -8.36
C ILE A 72 -10.30 2.31 -9.48
N SER A 73 -10.52 3.60 -9.27
CA SER A 73 -11.10 4.51 -10.28
C SER A 73 -10.35 5.84 -10.32
N ASP A 74 -10.16 6.41 -11.51
CA ASP A 74 -9.52 7.73 -11.67
C ASP A 74 -8.16 7.86 -10.95
N CYS A 75 -7.33 6.81 -11.01
CA CYS A 75 -6.01 6.78 -10.36
C CYS A 75 -4.89 6.51 -11.38
N GLY A 76 -3.68 6.99 -11.12
CA GLY A 76 -2.50 6.79 -11.98
C GLY A 76 -1.75 5.48 -11.76
N VAL A 77 -2.45 4.45 -11.25
CA VAL A 77 -1.87 3.18 -10.78
C VAL A 77 -1.25 2.42 -11.95
N GLU A 78 0.02 2.06 -11.81
CA GLU A 78 0.77 1.27 -12.77
C GLU A 78 0.85 -0.20 -12.33
N GLU A 79 1.01 -0.43 -11.02
CA GLU A 79 1.11 -1.77 -10.44
C GLU A 79 0.20 -1.91 -9.21
N ILE A 80 -0.58 -3.00 -9.15
CA ILE A 80 -1.34 -3.31 -7.93
C ILE A 80 -0.41 -3.91 -6.87
N VAL A 81 0.47 -4.84 -7.28
CA VAL A 81 1.46 -5.48 -6.43
C VAL A 81 2.83 -5.32 -7.06
N SER A 82 3.80 -4.78 -6.32
CA SER A 82 5.19 -4.66 -6.76
C SER A 82 6.07 -5.73 -6.11
N GLU A 83 7.05 -6.28 -6.85
CA GLU A 83 7.90 -7.42 -6.43
C GLU A 83 8.80 -7.16 -5.20
N GLY A 84 8.68 -6.01 -4.53
CA GLY A 84 9.33 -5.82 -3.23
C GLY A 84 10.85 -5.66 -3.32
N LYS A 85 11.40 -5.42 -4.51
CA LYS A 85 12.57 -4.55 -4.61
C LYS A 85 12.07 -3.19 -4.18
N GLY A 86 12.13 -2.92 -2.88
CA GLY A 86 11.90 -1.58 -2.39
C GLY A 86 12.65 -0.65 -3.33
N VAL A 87 12.02 0.42 -3.77
CA VAL A 87 12.82 1.58 -4.16
C VAL A 87 13.43 2.02 -2.83
N GLU A 88 14.56 1.38 -2.52
CA GLU A 88 15.41 1.71 -1.41
C GLU A 88 15.55 3.22 -1.49
N ASP A 89 15.15 3.91 -0.42
CA ASP A 89 15.93 5.06 -0.04
C ASP A 89 17.36 4.53 0.03
N GLN A 90 18.19 4.92 -0.93
CA GLN A 90 19.58 4.50 -0.99
C GLN A 90 20.26 4.97 0.30
N THR A 91 20.14 4.19 1.37
CA THR A 91 21.12 4.25 2.45
C THR A 91 22.31 3.46 1.92
N VAL A 92 23.08 4.11 1.06
CA VAL A 92 24.42 3.66 0.71
C VAL A 92 25.19 3.65 2.03
N ARG A 93 25.35 2.47 2.61
CA ARG A 93 26.20 2.29 3.79
C ARG A 93 27.61 2.19 3.26
N PHE A 94 28.34 3.29 3.33
CA PHE A 94 29.79 3.26 3.12
C PHE A 94 30.41 2.57 4.33
N GLU A 95 30.95 1.36 4.13
CA GLU A 95 32.05 0.85 4.95
C GLU A 95 33.37 1.39 4.40
#